data_AF-A0A2S1WVI8-F1
#
_entry.id   AF-A0A2S1WVI8-F1
#
_cell.length_a   1.000
_cell.length_b   1.000
_cell.length_c   1.000
_cell.angle_alpha   90.00
_cell.angle_beta   90.00
_cell.angle_gamma   90.00
#
_symmetry.space_group_name_H-M   'P 1'
#
loop_
_entity.id
_entity.type
_entity.pdbx_description
1 polymer ?
#
loop_
_entity_poly.entity_id
_entity_poly.type
_entity_poly.pdbx_seq_one_letter_code
_entity_poly.pdbx_strand_id
1 'polypeptide(L)'
;NAKETGTTITFLPDLEIFEEFVYDFETLSQRMRETAFLTKGLRIELVDERGSGERCEFKYDGGIKDFVAYLNENKEPIHRKIV
;
A
#
# COMPACT_ATOMS: atom_id res chain seq x y z
N ASN A 1 20.42 26.30 0.67
CA ASN A 1 18.98 26.11 0.39
C ASN A 1 18.71 24.63 0.20
N ALA A 2 18.44 23.89 1.27
CA ALA A 2 17.77 22.59 1.15
C ALA A 2 16.33 22.85 1.64
N LYS A 3 15.41 23.08 0.69
CA LYS A 3 14.01 23.46 1.00
C LYS A 3 13.09 22.25 1.21
N GLU A 4 13.63 21.04 1.20
CA GLU A 4 12.89 19.79 1.29
C GLU A 4 13.28 19.01 2.54
N THR A 5 12.29 18.36 3.17
CA THR A 5 12.48 17.53 4.38
C THR A 5 11.98 16.13 4.11
N GLY A 6 12.76 15.12 4.48
CA GLY A 6 12.37 13.72 4.33
C GLY A 6 13.38 12.77 4.96
N THR A 7 12.97 11.51 5.12
CA THR A 7 13.81 10.43 5.64
C THR A 7 13.82 9.31 4.62
N THR A 8 15.00 8.82 4.27
CA THR A 8 15.18 7.65 3.40
C THR A 8 15.76 6.52 4.23
N ILE A 9 15.18 5.32 4.11
CA ILE A 9 15.62 4.12 4.81
C ILE A 9 15.83 3.03 3.78
N THR A 10 16.99 2.38 3.84
CA THR A 10 17.34 1.20 3.03
C THR A 10 17.89 0.15 3.97
N PHE A 11 17.44 -1.09 3.84
CA PHE A 11 17.90 -2.19 4.65
C PHE A 11 17.96 -3.49 3.83
N LEU A 12 18.80 -4.41 4.28
CA LEU A 12 18.91 -5.76 3.75
C LEU A 12 18.56 -6.74 4.89
N PRO A 13 17.60 -7.67 4.71
CA PRO A 13 17.28 -8.66 5.74
C PRO A 13 18.46 -9.63 5.96
N ASP A 14 18.61 -10.09 7.20
CA ASP A 14 19.63 -11.06 7.58
C ASP A 14 19.25 -12.48 7.12
N LEU A 15 20.18 -13.14 6.42
CA LEU A 15 19.98 -14.47 5.84
C LEU A 15 19.98 -15.60 6.88
N GLU A 16 20.49 -15.36 8.08
CA GLU A 16 20.47 -16.35 9.17
C GLU A 16 19.17 -16.30 9.99
N ILE A 17 18.48 -15.16 9.96
CA ILE A 17 17.27 -14.93 10.75
C ILE A 17 16.00 -15.26 9.94
N PHE A 18 15.95 -14.86 8.67
CA PHE A 18 14.78 -15.06 7.83
C PHE A 18 14.93 -16.31 6.95
N GLU A 19 13.84 -17.05 6.76
CA GLU A 19 13.81 -18.23 5.88
C GLU A 19 13.47 -17.86 4.42
N GLU A 20 12.73 -16.75 4.22
CA GLU A 20 12.26 -16.27 2.92
C GLU A 20 12.80 -14.86 2.64
N PHE A 21 13.39 -14.68 1.46
CA PHE A 21 14.08 -13.45 1.05
C PHE A 21 13.40 -12.73 -0.11
N VAL A 22 12.40 -13.36 -0.71
CA VAL A 22 11.66 -12.81 -1.82
C VAL A 22 10.44 -12.11 -1.24
N TYR A 23 10.47 -10.77 -1.23
CA TYR A 23 9.30 -10.01 -0.85
C TYR A 23 8.17 -10.22 -1.87
N ASP A 24 6.99 -10.56 -1.36
CA ASP A 24 5.78 -10.68 -2.15
C ASP A 24 5.20 -9.29 -2.45
N PHE A 25 5.11 -8.95 -3.75
CA PHE A 25 4.66 -7.63 -4.18
C PHE A 25 3.18 -7.40 -3.86
N GLU A 26 2.34 -8.42 -4.01
CA GLU A 26 0.89 -8.33 -3.78
C GLU A 26 0.58 -8.02 -2.30
N THR A 27 1.30 -8.67 -1.39
CA THR A 27 1.22 -8.48 0.06
C THR A 27 1.60 -7.06 0.45
N LEU A 28 2.71 -6.53 -0.09
CA LEU A 28 3.13 -5.16 0.16
C LEU A 28 2.13 -4.16 -0.45
N SER A 29 1.70 -4.40 -1.68
CA SER A 29 0.72 -3.59 -2.40
C SER A 29 -0.60 -3.47 -1.63
N GLN A 30 -1.12 -4.58 -1.11
CA GLN A 30 -2.32 -4.59 -0.28
C GLN A 30 -2.13 -3.73 0.97
N ARG A 31 -1.02 -3.92 1.71
CA ARG A 31 -0.76 -3.18 2.95
C ARG A 31 -0.61 -1.67 2.74
N MET A 32 0.05 -1.28 1.64
CA MET A 32 0.21 0.12 1.26
C MET A 32 -1.13 0.74 0.86
N ARG A 33 -1.94 0.00 0.09
CA ARG A 33 -3.30 0.43 -0.28
C ARG A 33 -4.18 0.68 0.93
N GLU A 34 -4.21 -0.25 1.89
CA GLU A 34 -4.93 -0.09 3.17
C GLU A 34 -4.48 1.20 3.90
N THR A 35 -3.17 1.43 3.97
CA THR A 35 -2.60 2.61 4.63
C THR A 35 -3.01 3.92 3.95
N ALA A 36 -3.02 3.93 2.61
CA ALA A 36 -3.47 5.07 1.81
C ALA A 36 -4.97 5.37 2.02
N PHE A 37 -5.81 4.35 2.21
CA PHE A 37 -7.20 4.56 2.58
C PHE A 37 -7.38 5.09 4.00
N LEU A 38 -6.56 4.65 4.96
CA LEU A 38 -6.66 5.11 6.35
C LEU A 38 -6.16 6.55 6.54
N THR A 39 -5.19 6.96 5.71
CA THR A 39 -4.54 8.28 5.84
C THR A 39 -4.92 9.17 4.67
N LYS A 40 -5.93 10.02 4.89
CA LYS A 40 -6.42 10.95 3.86
C LYS A 40 -5.30 11.86 3.33
N GLY A 41 -5.20 11.95 2.02
CA GLY A 41 -4.23 12.81 1.34
C GLY A 41 -2.81 12.23 1.28
N LEU A 42 -2.60 11.02 1.80
CA LEU A 42 -1.34 10.30 1.64
C LEU A 42 -1.26 9.71 0.24
N ARG A 43 -0.15 10.01 -0.45
CA ARG A 43 0.22 9.38 -1.71
C ARG A 43 1.30 8.36 -1.43
N ILE A 44 1.06 7.11 -1.76
CA ILE A 44 2.05 6.03 -1.63
C ILE A 44 2.36 5.49 -3.01
N GLU A 45 3.64 5.35 -3.31
CA GLU A 45 4.13 4.74 -4.54
C GLU A 45 4.94 3.50 -4.16
N LEU A 46 4.59 2.36 -4.74
CA LEU A 46 5.32 1.11 -4.60
C LEU A 46 5.90 0.74 -5.96
N VAL A 47 7.22 0.57 -6.00
CA VAL A 47 7.97 0.18 -7.19
C VAL A 47 8.76 -1.07 -6.87
N ASP A 48 8.51 -2.13 -7.64
CA ASP A 48 9.37 -3.30 -7.68
C ASP A 48 10.39 -3.13 -8.81
N GLU A 49 11.67 -3.04 -8.46
CA GLU A 49 12.77 -2.90 -9.42
C GLU A 49 13.27 -4.26 -9.95
N ARG A 50 12.64 -5.37 -9.56
CA ARG A 50 12.98 -6.73 -10.02
C ARG A 50 12.30 -7.03 -11.37
N GLY A 51 12.97 -7.79 -12.25
CA GLY A 51 12.37 -8.34 -13.47
C GLY A 51 11.85 -7.28 -14.45
N SER A 52 10.61 -7.45 -14.94
CA SER A 52 9.94 -6.50 -15.84
C SER A 52 9.47 -5.21 -15.15
N GLY A 53 9.60 -5.14 -13.83
CA GLY A 53 9.19 -4.01 -13.01
C GLY A 53 7.67 -3.94 -12.82
N GLU A 54 7.22 -3.91 -11.58
CA GLU A 54 5.83 -3.61 -11.24
C GLU A 54 5.75 -2.27 -10.51
N ARG A 55 4.74 -1.47 -10.83
CA ARG A 55 4.53 -0.16 -10.21
C ARG A 55 3.07 0.03 -9.88
N CYS A 56 2.80 0.47 -8.65
CA CYS A 56 1.47 0.81 -8.17
C CYS A 56 1.51 2.16 -7.45
N GLU A 57 0.45 2.94 -7.63
CA GLU A 57 0.26 4.22 -6.96
C GLU A 57 -1.08 4.22 -6.24
N PHE A 58 -1.07 4.62 -4.97
CA PHE A 58 -2.25 4.69 -4.11
C PHE A 58 -2.46 6.10 -3.59
N LYS A 59 -3.64 6.65 -3.84
CA LYS A 59 -4.09 7.93 -3.28
C LYS A 59 -5.61 7.89 -3.18
N TYR A 60 -6.13 8.00 -1.97
CA TYR A 60 -7.57 7.95 -1.72
C TYR A 60 -8.01 9.10 -0.82
N ASP A 61 -9.06 9.80 -1.23
CA ASP A 61 -9.56 11.01 -0.55
C ASP A 61 -10.81 10.73 0.32
N GLY A 62 -11.57 9.65 0.04
CA GLY A 62 -12.78 9.26 0.78
C GLY A 62 -12.51 8.37 2.00
N GLY A 63 -11.24 8.06 2.28
CA GLY A 63 -10.81 7.46 3.53
C GLY A 63 -11.33 6.03 3.74
N ILE A 64 -11.74 5.71 4.97
CA ILE A 64 -12.29 4.40 5.36
C ILE A 64 -13.55 4.03 4.56
N LYS A 65 -14.34 5.00 4.09
CA LYS A 65 -15.53 4.71 3.29
C LYS A 65 -15.17 4.05 1.97
N ASP A 66 -14.12 4.55 1.31
CA ASP A 66 -13.61 3.98 0.07
C ASP A 66 -12.98 2.61 0.31
N PHE A 67 -12.33 2.41 1.48
CA PHE A 67 -11.81 1.10 1.86
C PHE A 67 -12.91 0.05 2.02
N VAL A 68 -13.98 0.39 2.73
CA VAL A 68 -15.13 -0.51 2.92
C VAL A 68 -15.83 -0.77 1.59
N ALA A 69 -15.91 0.22 0.70
CA ALA A 69 -16.42 0.03 -0.66
C ALA A 69 -15.55 -0.95 -1.45
N TYR A 70 -14.23 -0.79 -1.41
CA TYR A 70 -13.27 -1.68 -2.06
C TYR A 70 -13.33 -3.11 -1.52
N LEU A 71 -13.40 -3.29 -0.20
CA LEU A 71 -13.55 -4.62 0.42
C LEU A 71 -14.87 -5.32 0.02
N ASN A 72 -15.91 -4.53 -0.21
CA ASN A 72 -17.23 -5.03 -0.61
C ASN A 72 -17.36 -5.22 -2.13
N GLU A 73 -16.36 -4.88 -2.95
CA GLU A 73 -16.43 -5.07 -4.41
C GLU A 73 -16.58 -6.55 -4.80
N ASN A 74 -16.00 -7.46 -3.99
CA ASN A 74 -16.09 -8.90 -4.17
C ASN A 74 -17.19 -9.58 -3.33
N LYS A 75 -18.08 -8.81 -2.69
CA LYS A 75 -19.14 -9.33 -1.81
C LYS A 75 -20.48 -8.71 -2.18
N GLU A 76 -21.59 -9.44 -2.03
CA GLU A 76 -22.92 -8.84 -2.21
C GLU A 76 -23.26 -7.91 -1.02
N PRO A 77 -23.41 -6.59 -1.22
CA PRO A 77 -23.76 -5.68 -0.15
C PRO A 77 -25.21 -5.87 0.27
N ILE A 78 -25.44 -6.22 1.54
CA ILE A 78 -26.80 -6.40 2.10
C ILE A 78 -27.55 -5.06 2.24
N HIS A 79 -26.83 -3.94 2.39
CA HIS A 79 -27.40 -2.59 2.51
C HIS A 79 -26.67 -1.60 1.60
N ARG A 80 -27.44 -0.72 0.93
CA ARG A 80 -26.89 0.30 0.00
C ARG A 80 -26.04 1.39 0.66
N LYS A 81 -26.16 1.59 1.98
CA LYS A 81 -25.50 2.68 2.69
C LYS A 81 -24.33 2.15 3.51
N ILE A 82 -23.11 2.55 3.13
CA ILE A 82 -21.92 2.42 3.95
C ILE A 82 -22.03 3.49 5.04
N VAL A 83 -22.14 3.07 6.31
CA VAL A 83 -22.29 3.96 7.49
C VAL A 83 -20.94 4.53 7.88
#